data_AF-A0A958T8U5-F1
#
_entry.id   AF-A0A958T8U5-F1
#
_cell.length_a   1.000
_cell.length_b   1.000
_cell.length_c   1.000
_cell.angle_alpha   90.00
_cell.angle_beta   90.00
_cell.angle_gamma   90.00
#
_symmetry.space_group_name_H-M   'P 1'
#
loop_
_entity.id
_entity.type
_entity.pdbx_description
1 polymer ?
#
loop_
_entity_poly.entity_id
_entity_poly.type
_entity_poly.pdbx_seq_one_letter_code
_entity_poly.pdbx_strand_id
1 'polypeptide(L)'
;MKKIIYLLGIMAMVTLTSCDLDTPAQSTLEESIIFSTPGLAIDAVDGIKEPFGQTNSYRGRFIPWYGMNTDVEWNNNGQNYATSDQYDLVNYDPKSVNSQMNTDNNAWAQMYASIERANIVIRGIRTYGNPIPGSEMGELLGEALTLRAIVYADLTKAWGDVPARFEP
;
A
#
# COMPACT_ATOMS: atom_id res chain seq x y z
N MET A 1 51.76 42.77 10.95
CA MET A 1 50.40 43.07 10.42
C MET A 1 50.15 42.44 9.06
N LYS A 2 50.98 42.67 8.02
CA LYS A 2 50.79 42.06 6.68
C LYS A 2 50.74 40.51 6.70
N LYS A 3 51.58 39.85 7.52
CA LYS A 3 51.59 38.38 7.69
C LYS A 3 50.30 37.82 8.33
N ILE A 4 49.64 38.58 9.19
CA ILE A 4 48.37 38.19 9.84
C ILE A 4 47.20 38.30 8.84
N ILE A 5 47.25 39.31 7.97
CA ILE A 5 46.26 39.51 6.90
C ILE A 5 46.33 38.36 5.87
N TYR A 6 47.54 37.90 5.51
CA TYR A 6 47.69 36.74 4.62
C TYR A 6 47.19 35.43 5.25
N LEU A 7 47.37 35.24 6.56
CA LEU A 7 46.85 34.07 7.30
C LEU A 7 45.32 34.06 7.39
N LEU A 8 44.70 35.21 7.63
CA LEU A 8 43.24 35.37 7.62
C LEU A 8 42.63 35.15 6.23
N GLY A 9 43.32 35.57 5.16
CA GLY A 9 42.88 35.34 3.78
C GLY A 9 42.92 33.87 3.37
N ILE A 10 43.92 33.11 3.83
CA ILE A 10 44.01 31.66 3.58
C ILE A 10 42.92 30.90 4.36
N MET A 11 42.63 31.32 5.59
CA MET A 11 41.60 30.69 6.42
C MET A 11 40.17 30.95 5.88
N ALA A 12 39.93 32.09 5.24
CA ALA A 12 38.66 32.40 4.57
C ALA A 12 38.46 31.62 3.25
N MET A 13 39.53 31.13 2.61
CA MET A 13 39.42 30.27 1.41
C MET A 13 39.02 28.82 1.75
N VAL A 14 39.31 28.36 2.97
CA VAL A 14 38.96 27.00 3.42
C VAL A 14 37.47 26.87 3.74
N THR A 15 36.77 27.97 4.03
CA THR A 15 35.34 27.96 4.40
C THR A 15 34.38 27.98 3.21
N LEU A 16 34.87 28.02 1.97
CA LEU A 16 34.04 28.12 0.76
C LEU A 16 33.94 26.81 -0.04
N THR A 17 34.53 25.71 0.43
CA THR A 17 34.35 24.40 -0.19
C THR A 17 33.19 23.66 0.46
N SER A 18 31.96 24.14 0.29
CA SER A 18 30.78 23.30 0.52
C SER A 18 30.57 22.45 -0.73
N CYS A 19 30.90 21.17 -0.64
CA CYS A 19 30.51 20.20 -1.66
C CYS A 19 29.00 19.95 -1.49
N ASP A 20 28.18 20.49 -2.39
CA ASP A 20 26.77 20.08 -2.50
C ASP A 20 26.77 18.64 -3.02
N LEU A 21 26.64 17.70 -2.09
CA LEU A 21 26.61 16.27 -2.40
C LEU A 21 25.15 15.83 -2.59
N ASP A 22 24.53 16.32 -3.65
CA ASP A 22 23.27 15.78 -4.17
C ASP A 22 23.55 14.46 -4.90
N THR A 23 23.82 13.40 -4.13
CA THR A 23 23.86 12.04 -4.68
C THR A 23 22.47 11.43 -4.60
N PRO A 24 21.85 11.04 -5.73
CA PRO A 24 20.56 10.34 -5.69
C PRO A 24 20.70 9.02 -4.94
N ALA A 25 19.64 8.64 -4.21
CA ALA A 25 19.61 7.39 -3.47
C ALA A 25 19.73 6.20 -4.45
N GLN A 26 20.83 5.45 -4.37
CA GLN A 26 21.12 4.37 -5.32
C GLN A 26 20.18 3.15 -5.20
N SER A 27 19.43 3.05 -4.10
CA SER A 27 18.55 1.91 -3.81
C SER A 27 17.06 2.23 -4.00
N THR A 28 16.71 3.43 -4.47
CA THR A 28 15.32 3.83 -4.71
C THR A 28 15.20 4.46 -6.08
N LEU A 29 14.24 3.99 -6.88
CA LEU A 29 13.90 4.65 -8.13
C LEU A 29 12.92 5.79 -7.83
N GLU A 30 13.17 6.93 -8.48
CA GLU A 30 12.24 8.06 -8.49
C GLU A 30 10.92 7.65 -9.18
N GLU A 31 9.78 8.14 -8.68
CA GLU A 31 8.46 7.89 -9.31
C GLU A 31 8.46 8.31 -10.79
N SER A 32 9.16 9.40 -11.12
CA SER A 32 9.32 9.89 -12.49
C SER A 32 9.98 8.88 -13.42
N ILE A 33 10.85 8.01 -12.90
CA ILE A 33 11.50 6.94 -13.68
C ILE A 33 10.60 5.70 -13.73
N ILE A 34 10.07 5.27 -12.59
CA ILE A 34 9.21 4.08 -12.49
C ILE A 34 8.02 4.19 -13.45
N PHE A 35 7.32 5.33 -13.43
CA PHE A 35 6.09 5.51 -14.19
C PHE A 35 6.31 6.08 -15.59
N SER A 36 7.56 6.24 -16.03
CA SER A 36 7.90 6.65 -17.40
C SER A 36 7.92 5.50 -18.40
N THR A 37 8.03 4.25 -17.92
CA THR A 37 8.17 3.07 -18.79
C THR A 37 7.23 1.95 -18.37
N PRO A 38 6.58 1.26 -19.32
CA PRO A 38 5.68 0.15 -19.00
C PRO A 38 6.30 -1.00 -18.22
N GLY A 39 7.52 -1.38 -18.59
CA GLY A 39 8.22 -2.48 -17.94
C GLY A 39 8.52 -2.24 -16.45
N LEU A 40 8.60 -0.99 -15.98
CA LEU A 40 8.80 -0.68 -14.57
C LEU A 40 7.48 -0.40 -13.84
N ALA A 41 6.54 0.24 -14.52
CA ALA A 41 5.23 0.55 -13.95
C ALA A 41 4.42 -0.72 -13.63
N ILE A 42 4.59 -1.80 -14.40
CA ILE A 42 3.90 -3.07 -14.15
C ILE A 42 4.28 -3.67 -12.78
N ASP A 43 5.56 -3.58 -12.38
CA ASP A 43 6.01 -4.07 -11.07
C ASP A 43 5.34 -3.29 -9.92
N ALA A 44 5.14 -1.98 -10.11
CA ALA A 44 4.44 -1.15 -9.16
C ALA A 44 2.94 -1.50 -9.08
N VAL A 45 2.30 -1.79 -10.23
CA VAL A 45 0.91 -2.28 -10.29
C VAL A 45 0.76 -3.64 -9.61
N ASP A 46 1.67 -4.58 -9.84
CA ASP A 46 1.67 -5.88 -9.17
C ASP A 46 1.86 -5.75 -7.65
N GLY A 47 2.62 -4.74 -7.21
CA GLY A 47 2.73 -4.36 -5.80
C GLY A 47 1.39 -4.06 -5.13
N ILE A 48 0.35 -3.63 -5.87
CA ILE A 48 -1.00 -3.40 -5.31
C ILE A 48 -1.62 -4.71 -4.81
N LYS A 49 -1.32 -5.84 -5.47
CA LYS A 49 -1.89 -7.16 -5.20
C LYS A 49 -1.15 -7.91 -4.10
N GLU A 50 0.10 -7.56 -3.82
CA GLU A 50 0.92 -8.25 -2.82
C GLU A 50 0.23 -8.38 -1.44
N PRO A 51 -0.45 -7.35 -0.89
CA PRO A 51 -1.14 -7.46 0.38
C PRO A 51 -2.27 -8.49 0.33
N PHE A 52 -2.80 -8.85 -0.84
CA PHE A 52 -3.88 -9.85 -0.95
C PHE A 52 -3.36 -11.24 -0.57
N GLY A 53 -2.08 -11.52 -0.86
CA GLY A 53 -1.42 -12.79 -0.57
C GLY A 53 -0.97 -12.94 0.88
N GLN A 54 -0.96 -11.85 1.66
CA GLN A 54 -0.50 -11.85 3.05
C GLN A 54 -1.40 -12.72 3.94
N THR A 55 -0.79 -13.45 4.87
CA THR A 55 -1.49 -14.39 5.77
C THR A 55 -2.62 -13.70 6.53
N ASN A 56 -2.39 -12.49 7.02
CA ASN A 56 -3.38 -11.76 7.82
C ASN A 56 -4.31 -10.86 6.98
N SER A 57 -4.34 -11.04 5.65
CA SER A 57 -5.12 -10.24 4.70
C SER A 57 -6.28 -11.02 4.06
N TYR A 58 -6.52 -10.81 2.76
CA TYR A 58 -7.53 -11.51 1.96
C TYR A 58 -7.47 -13.01 2.17
N ARG A 59 -6.29 -13.60 1.93
CA ARG A 59 -6.06 -15.04 1.95
C ARG A 59 -6.46 -15.71 3.26
N GLY A 60 -6.04 -15.17 4.41
CA GLY A 60 -6.17 -15.87 5.70
C GLY A 60 -7.07 -15.22 6.73
N ARG A 61 -7.69 -14.07 6.44
CA ARG A 61 -8.63 -13.40 7.33
C ARG A 61 -9.93 -13.00 6.65
N PHE A 62 -9.87 -12.35 5.49
CA PHE A 62 -11.10 -11.89 4.84
C PHE A 62 -11.90 -13.03 4.21
N ILE A 63 -11.34 -13.71 3.20
CA ILE A 63 -12.01 -14.78 2.45
C ILE A 63 -12.52 -15.93 3.33
N PRO A 64 -11.75 -16.45 4.31
CA PRO A 64 -12.20 -17.60 5.10
C PRO A 64 -13.22 -17.28 6.19
N TRP A 65 -13.45 -16.00 6.50
CA TRP A 65 -14.32 -15.61 7.62
C TRP A 65 -15.46 -14.69 7.22
N TYR A 66 -15.34 -13.96 6.11
CA TYR A 66 -16.39 -13.10 5.62
C TYR A 66 -17.50 -13.92 4.95
N GLY A 67 -18.73 -13.81 5.47
CA GLY A 67 -19.92 -14.39 4.85
C GLY A 67 -20.01 -15.91 4.91
N MET A 68 -19.21 -16.57 5.77
CA MET A 68 -19.34 -18.01 5.99
C MET A 68 -20.51 -18.35 6.91
N ASN A 69 -20.90 -19.63 6.94
CA ASN A 69 -21.90 -20.19 7.87
C ASN A 69 -23.31 -19.61 7.64
N THR A 70 -23.71 -19.55 6.36
CA THR A 70 -25.04 -19.14 5.91
C THR A 70 -26.08 -20.26 6.10
N ASP A 71 -27.31 -20.09 5.61
CA ASP A 71 -28.37 -21.11 5.69
C ASP A 71 -28.10 -22.37 4.86
N VAL A 72 -27.07 -22.35 4.00
CA VAL A 72 -26.68 -23.47 3.14
C VAL A 72 -25.40 -24.19 3.58
N GLU A 73 -24.71 -23.70 4.60
CA GLU A 73 -23.46 -24.30 5.09
C GLU A 73 -23.30 -24.14 6.60
N TRP A 74 -22.54 -25.04 7.23
CA TRP A 74 -22.29 -25.00 8.66
C TRP A 74 -20.81 -25.19 9.00
N ASN A 75 -20.24 -24.28 9.79
CA ASN A 75 -18.91 -24.50 10.34
C ASN A 75 -18.99 -25.51 11.50
N ASN A 76 -18.45 -26.72 11.29
CA ASN A 76 -18.51 -27.81 12.27
C ASN A 76 -17.98 -27.43 13.67
N ASN A 77 -16.98 -26.54 13.73
CA ASN A 77 -16.39 -26.07 14.98
C ASN A 77 -16.98 -24.75 15.49
N GLY A 78 -17.97 -24.16 14.80
CA GLY A 78 -18.55 -22.87 15.14
C GLY A 78 -19.12 -22.78 16.57
N GLN A 79 -19.52 -23.90 17.17
CA GLN A 79 -20.06 -23.92 18.54
C GLN A 79 -18.97 -23.94 19.63
N ASN A 80 -17.70 -24.07 19.26
CA ASN A 80 -16.59 -24.23 20.19
C ASN A 80 -15.97 -22.88 20.62
N TYR A 81 -16.80 -21.99 21.18
CA TYR A 81 -16.43 -20.64 21.64
C TYR A 81 -15.26 -20.62 22.65
N ALA A 82 -14.99 -21.73 23.33
CA ALA A 82 -13.92 -21.85 24.32
C ALA A 82 -12.52 -22.07 23.71
N THR A 83 -12.41 -22.37 22.41
CA THR A 83 -11.15 -22.84 21.81
C THR A 83 -10.46 -21.82 20.89
N SER A 84 -11.20 -20.89 20.27
CA SER A 84 -10.65 -19.82 19.44
C SER A 84 -11.68 -18.73 19.20
N ASP A 85 -11.24 -17.48 19.12
CA ASP A 85 -12.08 -16.33 18.77
C ASP A 85 -12.40 -16.25 17.28
N GLN A 86 -11.76 -17.04 16.42
CA GLN A 86 -12.09 -17.07 14.98
C GLN A 86 -13.56 -17.46 14.72
N TYR A 87 -14.17 -18.23 15.62
CA TYR A 87 -15.55 -18.68 15.47
C TYR A 87 -16.57 -17.56 15.68
N ASP A 88 -16.18 -16.50 16.39
CA ASP A 88 -17.02 -15.30 16.54
C ASP A 88 -17.38 -14.71 15.17
N LEU A 89 -16.46 -14.76 14.19
CA LEU A 89 -16.66 -14.20 12.86
C LEU A 89 -17.68 -15.01 12.03
N VAL A 90 -17.61 -16.34 12.10
CA VAL A 90 -18.55 -17.21 11.35
C VAL A 90 -19.90 -17.36 12.04
N ASN A 91 -20.02 -16.98 13.31
CA ASN A 91 -21.31 -16.94 14.01
C ASN A 91 -21.95 -15.55 13.98
N TYR A 92 -21.42 -14.62 13.19
CA TYR A 92 -21.92 -13.24 13.09
C TYR A 92 -21.91 -12.49 14.44
N ASP A 93 -20.93 -12.79 15.30
CA ASP A 93 -20.67 -12.10 16.58
C ASP A 93 -19.26 -11.44 16.59
N PRO A 94 -18.89 -10.61 15.59
CA PRO A 94 -17.56 -10.02 15.55
C PRO A 94 -17.31 -9.06 16.72
N LYS A 95 -16.25 -9.32 17.49
CA LYS A 95 -15.84 -8.49 18.65
C LYS A 95 -14.69 -7.57 18.29
N SER A 96 -14.66 -6.37 18.86
CA SER A 96 -13.56 -5.41 18.67
C SER A 96 -12.21 -5.93 19.15
N VAL A 97 -12.20 -6.87 20.11
CA VAL A 97 -11.00 -7.50 20.66
C VAL A 97 -10.61 -8.81 19.97
N ASN A 98 -11.30 -9.19 18.89
CA ASN A 98 -11.05 -10.45 18.19
C ASN A 98 -9.64 -10.47 17.57
N SER A 99 -8.79 -11.40 17.99
CA SER A 99 -7.38 -11.49 17.58
C SER A 99 -7.17 -11.85 16.11
N GLN A 100 -8.20 -12.36 15.41
CA GLN A 100 -8.13 -12.55 13.96
C GLN A 100 -8.16 -11.22 13.21
N MET A 101 -8.90 -10.24 13.74
CA MET A 101 -9.21 -8.98 13.06
C MET A 101 -8.60 -7.76 13.74
N ASN A 102 -8.10 -7.87 14.97
CA ASN A 102 -7.53 -6.77 15.75
C ASN A 102 -6.01 -6.92 15.94
N THR A 103 -5.28 -6.85 14.83
CA THR A 103 -3.81 -6.81 14.80
C THR A 103 -3.34 -5.70 13.87
N ASP A 104 -2.11 -5.21 14.07
CA ASP A 104 -1.54 -4.12 13.25
C ASP A 104 -1.47 -4.45 11.75
N ASN A 105 -1.42 -5.73 11.41
CA ASN A 105 -1.32 -6.24 10.03
C ASN A 105 -2.57 -7.00 9.58
N ASN A 106 -3.72 -6.72 10.18
CA ASN A 106 -5.01 -7.34 9.88
C ASN A 106 -5.51 -7.04 8.45
N ALA A 107 -6.64 -7.65 8.08
CA ALA A 107 -7.24 -7.48 6.75
C ALA A 107 -7.53 -6.02 6.41
N TRP A 108 -8.02 -5.24 7.37
CA TRP A 108 -8.28 -3.82 7.19
C TRP A 108 -7.01 -3.05 6.83
N ALA A 109 -5.94 -3.20 7.61
CA ALA A 109 -4.66 -2.52 7.39
C ALA A 109 -4.05 -2.91 6.04
N GLN A 110 -4.12 -4.19 5.67
CA GLN A 110 -3.60 -4.69 4.40
C GLN A 110 -4.40 -4.18 3.19
N MET A 111 -5.73 -4.11 3.31
CA MET A 111 -6.59 -3.49 2.28
C MET A 111 -6.25 -2.01 2.10
N TYR A 112 -6.07 -1.25 3.19
CA TYR A 112 -5.66 0.15 3.09
C TYR A 112 -4.23 0.32 2.55
N ALA A 113 -3.32 -0.61 2.82
CA ALA A 113 -2.00 -0.63 2.18
C ALA A 113 -2.11 -0.85 0.66
N SER A 114 -3.00 -1.72 0.19
CA SER A 114 -3.29 -1.86 -1.24
C SER A 114 -3.89 -0.60 -1.85
N ILE A 115 -4.81 0.08 -1.16
CA ILE A 115 -5.38 1.36 -1.61
C ILE A 115 -4.29 2.41 -1.76
N GLU A 116 -3.39 2.51 -0.77
CA GLU A 116 -2.28 3.47 -0.80
C GLU A 116 -1.34 3.22 -1.99
N ARG A 117 -0.94 1.97 -2.19
CA ARG A 117 -0.13 1.58 -3.36
C ARG A 117 -0.84 1.92 -4.67
N ALA A 118 -2.14 1.68 -4.76
CA ALA A 118 -2.92 2.04 -5.93
C ALA A 118 -2.97 3.56 -6.14
N ASN A 119 -3.12 4.36 -5.08
CA ASN A 119 -3.11 5.83 -5.18
C ASN A 119 -1.78 6.35 -5.74
N ILE A 120 -0.65 5.83 -5.24
CA ILE A 120 0.69 6.18 -5.73
C ILE A 120 0.83 5.83 -7.22
N VAL A 121 0.45 4.61 -7.62
CA VAL A 121 0.51 4.16 -9.00
C VAL A 121 -0.38 5.00 -9.92
N ILE A 122 -1.62 5.27 -9.52
CA ILE A 122 -2.56 6.09 -10.30
C ILE A 122 -2.00 7.50 -10.49
N ARG A 123 -1.50 8.13 -9.43
CA ARG A 123 -0.87 9.46 -9.49
C ARG A 123 0.35 9.43 -10.40
N GLY A 124 1.23 8.45 -10.21
CA GLY A 124 2.47 8.29 -10.96
C GLY A 124 2.25 8.12 -12.46
N ILE A 125 1.38 7.18 -12.86
CA ILE A 125 1.06 6.93 -14.28
C ILE A 125 0.41 8.16 -14.91
N ARG A 126 -0.52 8.83 -14.23
CA ARG A 126 -1.14 10.06 -14.73
C ARG A 126 -0.14 11.20 -14.94
N THR A 127 0.88 11.27 -14.09
CA THR A 127 1.87 12.36 -14.10
C THR A 127 2.98 12.11 -15.12
N TYR A 128 3.47 10.88 -15.22
CA TYR A 128 4.70 10.56 -15.96
C TYR A 128 4.51 9.60 -17.14
N GLY A 129 3.41 8.84 -17.19
CA GLY A 129 3.22 7.75 -18.14
C GLY A 129 2.47 8.10 -19.42
N ASN A 130 1.86 9.30 -19.51
CA ASN A 130 0.98 9.70 -20.64
C ASN A 130 -0.01 8.58 -21.06
N PRO A 131 -0.92 8.17 -20.15
CA PRO A 131 -1.80 7.01 -20.36
C PRO A 131 -2.90 7.34 -21.37
N ILE A 132 -2.73 6.90 -22.61
CA ILE A 132 -3.72 7.02 -23.68
C ILE A 132 -4.54 5.72 -23.73
N PRO A 133 -5.87 5.76 -23.92
CA PRO A 133 -6.67 4.55 -24.08
C PRO A 133 -6.11 3.63 -25.17
N GLY A 134 -5.90 2.35 -24.82
CA GLY A 134 -5.32 1.34 -25.72
C GLY A 134 -3.78 1.32 -25.77
N SER A 135 -3.09 2.16 -24.99
CA SER A 135 -1.64 1.99 -24.75
C SER A 135 -1.39 1.12 -23.52
N GLU A 136 -0.19 0.54 -23.40
CA GLU A 136 0.22 -0.22 -22.20
C GLU A 136 0.06 0.62 -20.91
N MET A 137 0.38 1.92 -20.95
CA MET A 137 0.12 2.82 -19.81
C MET A 137 -1.35 3.07 -19.54
N GLY A 138 -2.19 3.11 -20.58
CA GLY A 138 -3.64 3.16 -20.40
C GLY A 138 -4.18 1.90 -19.73
N GLU A 139 -3.67 0.73 -20.11
CA GLU A 139 -4.06 -0.56 -19.52
C GLU A 139 -3.64 -0.65 -18.05
N LEU A 140 -2.38 -0.32 -17.72
CA LEU A 140 -1.91 -0.32 -16.33
C LEU A 140 -2.66 0.67 -15.44
N LEU A 141 -3.02 1.85 -15.96
CA LEU A 141 -3.86 2.79 -15.23
C LEU A 141 -5.25 2.20 -14.97
N GLY A 142 -5.84 1.54 -15.96
CA GLY A 142 -7.13 0.85 -15.83
C GLY A 142 -7.10 -0.27 -14.80
N GLU A 143 -6.02 -1.05 -14.77
CA GLU A 143 -5.80 -2.09 -13.78
C GLU A 143 -5.69 -1.52 -12.37
N ALA A 144 -4.86 -0.49 -12.16
CA ALA A 144 -4.69 0.14 -10.85
C ALA A 144 -6.01 0.75 -10.31
N LEU A 145 -6.80 1.40 -11.18
CA LEU A 145 -8.13 1.90 -10.84
C LEU A 145 -9.09 0.79 -10.44
N THR A 146 -9.07 -0.32 -11.18
CA THR A 146 -9.94 -1.48 -10.94
C THR A 146 -9.58 -2.16 -9.62
N LEU A 147 -8.28 -2.37 -9.35
CA LEU A 147 -7.81 -2.94 -8.10
C LEU A 147 -8.22 -2.08 -6.90
N ARG A 148 -8.05 -0.75 -6.97
CA ARG A 148 -8.51 0.16 -5.92
C ARG A 148 -10.02 0.06 -5.70
N ALA A 149 -10.80 -0.04 -6.78
CA ALA A 149 -12.25 -0.17 -6.71
C ALA A 149 -12.69 -1.50 -6.07
N ILE A 150 -12.04 -2.61 -6.42
CA ILE A 150 -12.31 -3.93 -5.82
C ILE A 150 -12.06 -3.88 -4.31
N VAL A 151 -10.91 -3.34 -3.89
CA VAL A 151 -10.57 -3.25 -2.46
C VAL A 151 -11.59 -2.41 -1.70
N TYR A 152 -12.02 -1.28 -2.26
CA TYR A 152 -13.09 -0.47 -1.66
C TYR A 152 -14.44 -1.19 -1.61
N ALA A 153 -14.80 -1.93 -2.66
CA ALA A 153 -16.04 -2.70 -2.68
C ALA A 153 -16.04 -3.76 -1.59
N ASP A 154 -14.92 -4.46 -1.38
CA ASP A 154 -14.77 -5.46 -0.32
C ASP A 154 -14.77 -4.86 1.08
N LEU A 155 -14.06 -3.74 1.28
CA LEU A 155 -14.10 -2.97 2.54
C LEU A 155 -15.53 -2.52 2.88
N THR A 156 -16.23 -1.95 1.91
CA THR A 156 -17.60 -1.43 2.12
C THR A 156 -18.58 -2.56 2.40
N LYS A 157 -18.45 -3.70 1.72
CA LYS A 157 -19.28 -4.88 1.97
C LYS A 157 -19.12 -5.41 3.40
N ALA A 158 -17.90 -5.38 3.95
CA ALA A 158 -17.63 -6.00 5.24
C ALA A 158 -17.69 -5.07 6.45
N TRP A 159 -17.33 -3.79 6.29
CA TRP A 159 -17.33 -2.82 7.38
C TRP A 159 -18.39 -1.72 7.23
N GLY A 160 -19.08 -1.64 6.08
CA GLY A 160 -20.04 -0.57 5.80
C GLY A 160 -19.33 0.73 5.45
N ASP A 161 -19.57 1.78 6.21
CA ASP A 161 -18.96 3.09 5.96
C ASP A 161 -17.47 3.06 6.28
N VAL A 162 -16.64 3.28 5.25
CA VAL A 162 -15.18 3.25 5.37
C VAL A 162 -14.55 4.57 4.90
N PRO A 163 -13.43 5.01 5.48
CA PRO A 163 -12.71 6.20 5.02
C PRO A 163 -12.31 6.13 3.53
N ALA A 164 -12.76 7.13 2.78
CA ALA A 164 -12.36 7.34 1.39
C ALA A 164 -11.00 8.06 1.31
N ARG A 165 -10.01 7.41 0.70
CA ARG A 165 -8.63 7.88 0.52
C ARG A 165 -8.23 7.62 -0.93
N PHE A 166 -8.32 8.65 -1.75
CA PHE A 166 -8.06 8.54 -3.20
C PHE A 166 -6.75 9.18 -3.63
N GLU A 167 -6.05 9.81 -2.69
CA GLU A 167 -4.76 10.46 -2.87
C GLU A 167 -3.76 9.89 -1.84
N PRO A 168 -2.46 9.83 -2.17
CA PRO A 168 -1.40 9.45 -1.24
C PRO A 168 -1.13 10.50 -0.16
#